data_AF-A0A482XNE6-F1
#
_entry.id   AF-A0A482XNE6-F1
#
_cell.length_a   1.000
_cell.length_b   1.000
_cell.length_c   1.000
_cell.angle_alpha   90.00
_cell.angle_beta   90.00
_cell.angle_gamma   90.00
#
_symmetry.space_group_name_H-M   'P 1'
#
loop_
_entity.id
_entity.type
_entity.pdbx_description
1 polymer ?
#
loop_
_entity_poly.entity_id
_entity_poly.type
_entity_poly.pdbx_seq_one_letter_code
_entity_poly.pdbx_strand_id
1 'polypeptide(L)'
;MYNTRSLLAPLVFLLMISSINFGCNARKKQKALIEMSDHKELKQLLRTKTNVLLSFIASPKLAEKSLKVVNEAAEAVRGEGTMVLIDCSGTGKKLCKKMKASPEVIEMRHYKDGEFHKNYDRRETVASLVNFMRDPKGDLPWDEEPTAVDVVHLPNLQSLEKLLKKEKRGVMIMFYAPWCGFCKKMKPDYSEAATEAKEIGVMAAIDINRPENAIVRTKYNITGYPTLIYFENGAQKMVYEGDNTKDKLVAFMKDPRPPPRAVPPPEWADEESDVVHLKTDTFSEFIENNPSVLVMFYAPWCGHCKKLKPEYDKAATTLKELKLGVLAAVDATKEPSLASKFKVTGYPTIKYFEAGAFAYDTPSLRDSDKLVAFMRSPQQPPPPPPPDADWADQPSDVLHLSLDNYKPELRRKRHSLVMFYAPWCGHCKSAKPEFVRAAAELSDSGRMVLGAVDCTKEASLCKAHEVRGYPTFKYFHYLNKAVADYSGGRTANDFVKYMRNAEDNLKTLLDEPEKIKDEL
;
A
#
# COMPACT_ATOMS: atom_id res chain seq x y z
N MET A 1 64.41 -24.85 -52.82
CA MET A 1 63.98 -25.61 -54.01
C MET A 1 62.75 -24.96 -54.62
N TYR A 2 62.86 -24.58 -55.90
CA TYR A 2 61.81 -24.37 -56.92
C TYR A 2 60.60 -23.43 -56.71
N ASN A 3 60.79 -22.17 -57.12
CA ASN A 3 60.10 -21.42 -58.21
C ASN A 3 58.97 -22.19 -58.98
N THR A 4 57.73 -21.70 -59.19
CA THR A 4 57.23 -20.68 -60.16
C THR A 4 55.68 -20.76 -60.16
N ARG A 5 54.85 -19.70 -60.35
CA ARG A 5 54.36 -19.05 -61.60
C ARG A 5 53.31 -17.95 -61.20
N SER A 6 53.41 -16.71 -61.69
CA SER A 6 52.61 -16.09 -62.80
C SER A 6 51.14 -15.77 -62.42
N LEU A 7 50.44 -14.66 -62.72
CA LEU A 7 50.61 -13.27 -63.23
C LEU A 7 49.17 -12.69 -63.35
N LEU A 8 48.95 -11.40 -63.03
CA LEU A 8 47.95 -10.44 -63.59
C LEU A 8 46.42 -10.68 -63.51
N ALA A 9 45.71 -9.78 -62.81
CA ALA A 9 44.83 -8.72 -63.38
C ALA A 9 43.98 -8.02 -62.28
N PRO A 10 43.88 -6.67 -62.25
CA PRO A 10 42.86 -5.96 -61.46
C PRO A 10 41.72 -5.46 -62.36
N LEU A 11 40.46 -5.64 -61.94
CA LEU A 11 39.31 -5.02 -62.60
C LEU A 11 38.39 -4.37 -61.57
N VAL A 12 38.27 -3.06 -61.77
CA VAL A 12 37.48 -2.03 -61.12
C VAL A 12 36.01 -2.44 -60.95
N PHE A 13 35.44 -2.17 -59.77
CA PHE A 13 33.98 -2.01 -59.63
C PHE A 13 33.64 -0.78 -58.78
N LEU A 14 32.81 0.09 -59.37
CA LEU A 14 32.27 1.34 -58.85
C LEU A 14 31.58 1.17 -57.49
N LEU A 15 31.87 2.08 -56.55
CA LEU A 15 31.01 2.40 -55.41
C LEU A 15 30.53 3.84 -55.54
N MET A 16 29.25 3.99 -55.89
CA MET A 16 28.51 5.26 -55.85
C MET A 16 28.31 5.68 -54.39
N ILE A 17 28.97 6.77 -53.99
CA ILE A 17 28.77 7.45 -52.72
C ILE A 17 27.57 8.38 -52.88
N SER A 18 26.43 8.07 -52.25
CA SER A 18 25.35 9.03 -52.06
C SER A 18 25.64 9.86 -50.80
N SER A 19 25.80 11.16 -51.01
CA SER A 19 25.99 12.16 -49.97
C SER A 19 24.65 12.42 -49.26
N ILE A 20 24.46 11.82 -48.09
CA ILE A 20 23.37 12.18 -47.17
C ILE A 20 23.87 13.30 -46.25
N ASN A 21 23.33 14.49 -46.46
CA ASN A 21 23.53 15.66 -45.62
C ASN A 21 23.07 15.39 -44.17
N PHE A 22 24.00 15.31 -43.23
CA PHE A 22 23.69 15.44 -41.80
C PHE A 22 23.45 16.92 -41.47
N GLY A 23 22.20 17.36 -41.63
CA GLY A 23 21.72 18.62 -41.06
C GLY A 23 21.61 18.51 -39.54
N CYS A 24 22.57 19.07 -38.81
CA CYS A 24 22.53 19.20 -37.37
C CYS A 24 21.49 20.26 -36.96
N ASN A 25 20.24 19.86 -36.74
CA ASN A 25 19.21 20.75 -36.18
C ASN A 25 19.40 20.87 -34.66
N ALA A 26 19.88 22.03 -34.22
CA ALA A 26 19.83 22.44 -32.82
C ALA A 26 18.36 22.54 -32.37
N ARG A 27 17.89 21.58 -31.56
CA ARG A 27 16.57 21.64 -30.91
C ARG A 27 16.52 22.87 -29.98
N LYS A 28 15.75 23.89 -30.35
CA LYS A 28 15.35 24.96 -29.42
C LYS A 28 14.67 24.31 -28.21
N LYS A 29 15.16 24.58 -26.99
CA LYS A 29 14.51 24.14 -25.74
C LYS A 29 13.08 24.67 -25.73
N GLN A 30 12.11 23.77 -25.76
CA GLN A 30 10.69 24.11 -25.63
C GLN A 30 10.43 24.60 -24.20
N LYS A 31 9.79 25.78 -24.04
CA LYS A 31 9.39 26.30 -22.72
C LYS A 31 8.52 25.26 -22.00
N ALA A 32 8.72 25.05 -20.69
CA ALA A 32 7.86 24.13 -19.93
C ALA A 32 6.42 24.63 -19.80
N LEU A 33 6.25 25.95 -19.61
CA LEU A 33 4.94 26.59 -19.64
C LEU A 33 4.51 26.82 -21.09
N ILE A 34 3.42 26.17 -21.51
CA ILE A 34 2.92 26.25 -22.89
C ILE A 34 1.94 27.42 -22.99
N GLU A 35 2.28 28.43 -23.78
CA GLU A 35 1.38 29.55 -24.07
C GLU A 35 0.39 29.15 -25.17
N MET A 36 -0.90 29.40 -24.98
CA MET A 36 -1.94 29.03 -25.95
C MET A 36 -3.02 30.09 -26.10
N SER A 37 -3.44 30.30 -27.35
CA SER A 37 -4.56 31.20 -27.70
C SER A 37 -5.61 30.57 -28.61
N ASP A 38 -5.35 29.40 -29.21
CA ASP A 38 -6.27 28.72 -30.13
C ASP A 38 -7.05 27.58 -29.46
N HIS A 39 -8.34 27.47 -29.81
CA HIS A 39 -9.25 26.49 -29.22
C HIS A 39 -9.10 25.08 -29.80
N LYS A 40 -8.71 24.94 -31.07
CA LYS A 40 -8.46 23.62 -31.69
C LYS A 40 -7.18 23.03 -31.13
N GLU A 41 -6.13 23.84 -31.01
CA GLU A 41 -4.88 23.42 -30.36
C GLU A 41 -5.13 22.99 -28.91
N LEU A 42 -5.93 23.74 -28.14
CA LEU A 42 -6.23 23.37 -26.75
C LEU A 42 -6.96 22.02 -26.68
N LYS A 43 -7.94 21.79 -27.56
CA LYS A 43 -8.62 20.50 -27.66
C LYS A 43 -7.66 19.36 -28.01
N GLN A 44 -6.73 19.60 -28.92
CA GLN A 44 -5.71 18.60 -29.27
C GLN A 44 -4.78 18.30 -28.10
N LEU A 45 -4.37 19.33 -27.34
CA LEU A 45 -3.54 19.16 -26.16
C LEU A 45 -4.28 18.35 -25.08
N LEU A 46 -5.54 18.69 -24.78
CA LEU A 46 -6.34 17.96 -23.80
C LEU A 46 -6.60 16.50 -24.22
N ARG A 47 -6.67 16.19 -25.51
CA ARG A 47 -6.76 14.80 -26.02
C ARG A 47 -5.47 14.01 -25.91
N THR A 48 -4.32 14.68 -25.92
CA THR A 48 -3.00 14.03 -25.98
C THR A 48 -2.26 14.04 -24.65
N LYS A 49 -2.72 14.83 -23.68
CA LYS A 49 -2.12 14.98 -22.35
C LYS A 49 -3.14 14.62 -21.29
N THR A 50 -2.76 13.71 -20.42
CA THR A 50 -3.62 13.12 -19.37
C THR A 50 -3.65 13.93 -18.08
N ASN A 51 -2.72 14.87 -17.88
CA ASN A 51 -2.58 15.65 -16.65
C ASN A 51 -2.26 17.11 -17.01
N VAL A 52 -3.27 17.98 -17.05
CA VAL A 52 -3.14 19.33 -17.60
C VAL A 52 -3.71 20.36 -16.63
N LEU A 53 -2.94 21.41 -16.31
CA LEU A 53 -3.42 22.58 -15.59
C LEU A 53 -3.43 23.80 -16.50
N LEU A 54 -4.63 24.31 -16.79
CA LEU A 54 -4.83 25.53 -17.55
C LEU A 54 -4.83 26.72 -16.60
N SER A 55 -3.97 27.70 -16.86
CA SER A 55 -3.84 28.95 -16.11
C SER A 55 -4.36 30.10 -16.97
N PHE A 56 -5.59 30.56 -16.72
CA PHE A 56 -6.19 31.70 -17.39
C PHE A 56 -5.79 32.97 -16.65
N ILE A 57 -5.10 33.91 -17.28
CA ILE A 57 -4.72 35.18 -16.65
C ILE A 57 -5.55 36.34 -17.20
N ALA A 58 -5.85 37.32 -16.34
CA ALA A 58 -6.54 38.54 -16.74
C ALA A 58 -5.69 39.35 -17.72
N SER A 59 -4.40 39.56 -17.39
CA SER A 59 -3.36 40.08 -18.28
C SER A 59 -1.97 39.75 -17.72
N PRO A 60 -0.91 39.73 -18.54
CA PRO A 60 0.45 39.48 -18.07
C PRO A 60 0.93 40.47 -17.00
N LYS A 61 0.46 41.73 -17.08
CA LYS A 61 0.83 42.79 -16.14
C LYS A 61 0.20 42.58 -14.76
N LEU A 62 -1.07 42.16 -14.71
CA LEU A 62 -1.77 41.91 -13.45
C LEU A 62 -1.28 40.62 -12.78
N ALA A 63 -0.98 39.60 -13.58
CA ALA A 63 -0.57 38.28 -13.10
C ALA A 63 0.96 38.10 -12.96
N GLU A 64 1.76 39.18 -12.93
CA GLU A 64 3.23 39.07 -12.96
C GLU A 64 3.80 38.16 -11.85
N LYS A 65 3.26 38.27 -10.64
CA LYS A 65 3.65 37.41 -9.50
C LYS A 65 3.26 35.96 -9.74
N SER A 66 2.01 35.73 -10.14
CA SER A 66 1.46 34.40 -10.45
C SER A 66 2.23 33.71 -11.57
N LEU A 67 2.64 34.45 -12.60
CA LEU A 67 3.40 33.94 -13.73
C LEU A 67 4.77 33.40 -13.32
N LYS A 68 5.46 34.04 -12.37
CA LYS A 68 6.75 33.54 -11.85
C LYS A 68 6.55 32.17 -11.19
N VAL A 69 5.55 32.07 -10.32
CA VAL A 69 5.18 30.84 -9.60
C VAL A 69 4.77 29.72 -10.55
N VAL A 70 3.85 30.01 -11.48
CA VAL A 70 3.35 29.04 -12.48
C VAL A 70 4.47 28.56 -13.40
N ASN A 71 5.38 29.44 -13.82
CA ASN A 71 6.50 29.08 -14.68
C ASN A 71 7.53 28.19 -13.96
N GLU A 72 7.87 28.50 -12.70
CA GLU A 72 8.75 27.66 -11.88
C GLU A 72 8.11 26.29 -11.61
N ALA A 73 6.82 26.25 -11.31
CA ALA A 73 6.08 24.99 -11.15
C ALA A 73 6.06 24.17 -12.45
N ALA A 74 5.84 24.80 -13.60
CA ALA A 74 5.83 24.13 -14.90
C ALA A 74 7.17 23.45 -15.21
N GLU A 75 8.29 24.09 -14.87
CA GLU A 75 9.63 23.50 -15.01
C GLU A 75 9.81 22.28 -14.07
N ALA A 76 9.32 22.37 -12.83
CA ALA A 76 9.44 21.29 -11.85
C ALA A 76 8.58 20.06 -12.16
N VAL A 77 7.44 20.22 -12.84
CA VAL A 77 6.54 19.10 -13.22
C VAL A 77 6.79 18.57 -14.62
N ARG A 78 7.88 19.00 -15.28
CA ARG A 78 8.20 18.56 -16.66
C ARG A 78 8.33 17.04 -16.72
N GLY A 79 7.45 16.40 -17.49
CA GLY A 79 7.40 14.95 -17.65
C GLY A 79 6.39 14.25 -16.73
N GLU A 80 5.91 14.93 -15.69
CA GLU A 80 4.87 14.43 -14.76
C GLU A 80 3.49 15.06 -15.07
N GLY A 81 3.48 16.27 -15.63
CA GLY A 81 2.26 17.00 -15.99
C GLY A 81 2.52 18.09 -17.04
N THR A 82 1.44 18.70 -17.52
CA THR A 82 1.49 19.81 -18.49
C THR A 82 0.82 21.04 -17.92
N MET A 83 1.50 22.18 -17.91
CA MET A 83 0.92 23.47 -17.50
C MET A 83 0.80 24.38 -18.72
N VAL A 84 -0.35 25.00 -18.87
CA VAL A 84 -0.70 25.85 -20.03
C VAL A 84 -1.08 27.23 -19.52
N LEU A 85 -0.56 28.28 -20.16
CA LEU A 85 -0.92 29.66 -19.91
C LEU A 85 -1.83 30.19 -21.02
N ILE A 86 -2.94 30.83 -20.65
CA ILE A 86 -3.89 31.46 -21.57
C ILE A 86 -4.10 32.92 -21.13
N ASP A 87 -3.68 33.87 -21.96
CA ASP A 87 -3.88 35.30 -21.74
C ASP A 87 -5.26 35.77 -22.25
N CYS A 88 -6.13 36.16 -21.31
CA CYS A 88 -7.49 36.61 -21.62
C CYS A 88 -7.59 38.09 -22.03
N SER A 89 -6.52 38.88 -21.91
CA SER A 89 -6.47 40.28 -22.39
C SER A 89 -6.09 40.40 -23.86
N GLY A 90 -5.30 39.45 -24.38
CA GLY A 90 -4.73 39.48 -25.71
C GLY A 90 -5.38 38.51 -26.71
N THR A 91 -4.53 37.81 -27.45
CA THR A 91 -4.92 36.86 -28.51
C THR A 91 -5.78 35.70 -28.01
N GLY A 92 -5.67 35.35 -26.72
CA GLY A 92 -6.46 34.31 -26.05
C GLY A 92 -7.88 34.73 -25.63
N LYS A 93 -8.29 35.99 -25.80
CA LYS A 93 -9.62 36.49 -25.38
C LYS A 93 -10.79 35.66 -25.93
N LYS A 94 -10.72 35.24 -27.20
CA LYS A 94 -11.74 34.38 -27.83
C LYS A 94 -11.76 32.98 -27.19
N LEU A 95 -10.59 32.45 -26.83
CA LEU A 95 -10.45 31.16 -26.15
C LEU A 95 -11.04 31.23 -24.74
N CYS A 96 -10.72 32.25 -23.95
CA CYS A 96 -11.27 32.43 -22.61
C CYS A 96 -12.80 32.52 -22.63
N LYS A 97 -13.38 33.27 -23.59
CA LYS A 97 -14.85 33.34 -23.75
C LYS A 97 -15.47 31.97 -24.05
N LYS A 98 -14.84 31.15 -24.90
CA LYS A 98 -15.30 29.78 -25.20
C LYS A 98 -15.18 28.85 -23.98
N MET A 99 -14.09 29.00 -23.23
CA MET A 99 -13.85 28.23 -22.00
C MET A 99 -14.65 28.76 -20.81
N LYS A 100 -15.41 29.86 -20.97
CA LYS A 100 -16.14 30.54 -19.89
C LYS A 100 -15.21 30.91 -18.72
N ALA A 101 -13.99 31.36 -19.02
CA ALA A 101 -13.02 31.83 -18.04
C ALA A 101 -13.05 33.36 -17.96
N SER A 102 -13.09 33.90 -16.74
CA SER A 102 -13.11 35.34 -16.48
C SER A 102 -12.29 35.64 -15.21
N PRO A 103 -10.95 35.47 -15.27
CA PRO A 103 -10.09 35.67 -14.12
C PRO A 103 -10.03 37.15 -13.72
N GLU A 104 -10.04 37.43 -12.41
CA GLU A 104 -9.70 38.76 -11.88
C GLU A 104 -8.19 39.03 -11.96
N VAL A 105 -7.38 38.01 -11.61
CA VAL A 105 -5.92 38.01 -11.77
C VAL A 105 -5.51 36.74 -12.52
N ILE A 106 -5.82 35.59 -11.95
CA ILE A 106 -5.56 34.26 -12.51
C ILE A 106 -6.65 33.30 -12.06
N GLU A 107 -7.06 32.39 -12.94
CA GLU A 107 -7.98 31.30 -12.67
C GLU A 107 -7.36 30.01 -13.21
N MET A 108 -7.20 29.00 -12.35
CA MET A 108 -6.54 27.75 -12.73
C MET A 108 -7.54 26.59 -12.73
N ARG A 109 -7.55 25.81 -13.81
CA ARG A 109 -8.46 24.68 -14.03
C ARG A 109 -7.70 23.43 -14.43
N HIS A 110 -7.91 22.36 -13.68
CA HIS A 110 -7.27 21.08 -13.92
C HIS A 110 -8.14 20.19 -14.80
N TYR A 111 -7.49 19.53 -15.75
CA TYR A 111 -8.08 18.54 -16.64
C TYR A 111 -7.31 17.23 -16.51
N LYS A 112 -8.06 16.14 -16.38
CA LYS A 112 -7.54 14.78 -16.30
C LYS A 112 -8.14 13.98 -17.45
N ASP A 113 -7.30 13.32 -18.23
CA ASP A 113 -7.71 12.45 -19.34
C ASP A 113 -8.66 13.16 -20.35
N GLY A 114 -8.39 14.45 -20.59
CA GLY A 114 -9.16 15.29 -21.50
C GLY A 114 -10.44 15.90 -20.93
N GLU A 115 -10.87 15.48 -19.74
CA GLU A 115 -12.07 15.98 -19.08
C GLU A 115 -11.74 16.99 -17.96
N PHE A 116 -12.69 17.89 -17.69
CA PHE A 116 -12.56 18.81 -16.56
C PHE A 116 -12.61 18.03 -15.25
N HIS A 117 -11.58 18.20 -14.43
CA HIS A 117 -11.50 17.54 -13.12
C HIS A 117 -12.00 18.46 -12.01
N LYS A 118 -11.31 19.59 -11.79
CA LYS A 118 -11.66 20.59 -10.77
C LYS A 118 -10.97 21.91 -11.05
N ASN A 119 -11.48 22.97 -10.43
CA ASN A 119 -10.73 24.21 -10.28
C ASN A 119 -9.60 24.00 -9.27
N TYR A 120 -8.47 24.67 -9.48
CA TYR A 120 -7.40 24.72 -8.50
C TYR A 120 -7.88 25.53 -7.30
N ASP A 121 -7.82 24.90 -6.13
CA ASP A 121 -8.37 25.39 -4.86
C ASP A 121 -7.30 25.45 -3.75
N ARG A 122 -6.03 25.33 -4.13
CA ARG A 122 -4.87 25.32 -3.23
C ARG A 122 -4.12 26.66 -3.26
N ARG A 123 -3.10 26.82 -2.40
CA ARG A 123 -2.30 28.06 -2.38
C ARG A 123 -1.51 28.23 -3.68
N GLU A 124 -1.35 29.46 -4.13
CA GLU A 124 -0.54 29.77 -5.32
C GLU A 124 0.96 29.84 -4.96
N THR A 125 1.55 28.68 -4.70
CA THR A 125 3.00 28.53 -4.47
C THR A 125 3.56 27.43 -5.35
N VAL A 126 4.87 27.46 -5.63
CA VAL A 126 5.53 26.47 -6.46
C VAL A 126 5.33 25.06 -5.90
N ALA A 127 5.54 24.89 -4.59
CA ALA A 127 5.38 23.61 -3.92
C ALA A 127 3.93 23.08 -3.99
N SER A 128 2.93 23.94 -3.75
CA SER A 128 1.52 23.55 -3.80
C SER A 128 1.08 23.13 -5.21
N LEU A 129 1.48 23.88 -6.24
CA LEU A 129 1.21 23.55 -7.63
C LEU A 129 1.88 22.24 -8.04
N VAL A 130 3.15 22.05 -7.68
CA VAL A 130 3.90 20.80 -7.96
C VAL A 130 3.22 19.60 -7.29
N ASN A 131 2.87 19.71 -6.01
CA ASN A 131 2.18 18.65 -5.27
C ASN A 131 0.80 18.34 -5.87
N PHE A 132 0.06 19.37 -6.28
CA PHE A 132 -1.23 19.20 -6.95
C PHE A 132 -1.08 18.49 -8.29
N MET A 133 -0.08 18.84 -9.09
CA MET A 133 0.15 18.16 -10.38
C MET A 133 0.58 16.70 -10.20
N ARG A 134 1.27 16.36 -9.12
CA ARG A 134 1.67 14.98 -8.77
C ARG A 134 0.49 14.14 -8.29
N ASP A 135 -0.35 14.72 -7.44
CA ASP A 135 -1.54 14.06 -6.90
C ASP A 135 -2.75 15.02 -6.91
N PRO A 136 -3.42 15.16 -8.06
CA PRO A 136 -4.55 16.08 -8.21
C PRO A 136 -5.81 15.58 -7.50
N LYS A 137 -5.87 14.27 -7.18
CA LYS A 137 -6.97 13.66 -6.42
C LYS A 137 -6.72 13.67 -4.91
N GLY A 138 -5.49 13.95 -4.49
CA GLY A 138 -5.12 14.05 -3.09
C GLY A 138 -5.87 15.15 -2.36
N ASP A 139 -6.13 14.90 -1.08
CA ASP A 139 -6.68 15.89 -0.16
C ASP A 139 -5.80 17.15 -0.10
N LEU A 140 -6.35 18.25 0.38
CA LEU A 140 -5.59 19.46 0.66
C LEU A 140 -4.42 19.12 1.61
N PRO A 141 -3.16 19.48 1.29
CA PRO A 141 -2.05 19.31 2.21
C PRO A 141 -2.34 20.01 3.55
N TRP A 142 -1.94 19.38 4.65
CA TRP A 142 -2.28 19.89 5.99
C TRP A 142 -1.77 21.31 6.23
N ASP A 143 -0.59 21.64 5.71
CA ASP A 143 0.04 22.96 5.78
C ASP A 143 -0.73 24.07 5.05
N GLU A 144 -1.72 23.70 4.24
CA GLU A 144 -2.61 24.59 3.52
C GLU A 144 -3.99 24.70 4.16
N GLU A 145 -4.32 23.85 5.13
CA GLU A 145 -5.59 23.91 5.87
C GLU A 145 -5.64 25.19 6.75
N PRO A 146 -6.78 25.92 6.79
CA PRO A 146 -6.91 27.14 7.60
C PRO A 146 -6.70 26.92 9.10
N THR A 147 -6.92 25.69 9.58
CA THR A 147 -6.75 25.30 10.99
C THR A 147 -5.29 25.07 11.36
N ALA A 148 -4.39 24.86 10.40
CA ALA A 148 -3.02 24.43 10.66
C ALA A 148 -2.01 25.59 10.86
N VAL A 149 -2.49 26.81 11.08
CA VAL A 149 -1.67 28.04 11.06
C VAL A 149 -0.57 28.03 12.12
N ASP A 150 -0.83 27.48 13.30
CA ASP A 150 0.12 27.45 14.42
C ASP A 150 0.97 26.16 14.47
N VAL A 151 0.72 25.21 13.57
CA VAL A 151 1.55 24.00 13.42
C VAL A 151 2.73 24.33 12.53
N VAL A 152 3.95 24.07 13.02
CA VAL A 152 5.16 24.23 12.21
C VAL A 152 5.33 23.05 11.27
N HIS A 153 5.03 23.24 9.98
CA HIS A 153 5.21 22.19 8.97
C HIS A 153 6.66 22.09 8.50
N LEU A 154 7.26 20.92 8.69
CA LEU A 154 8.65 20.65 8.39
C LEU A 154 8.76 19.93 7.04
N PRO A 155 9.28 20.58 5.99
CA PRO A 155 9.38 19.96 4.66
C PRO A 155 10.40 18.82 4.61
N ASN A 156 11.46 18.89 5.41
CA ASN A 156 12.58 17.93 5.34
C ASN A 156 13.42 17.85 6.62
N LEU A 157 14.36 16.89 6.67
CA LEU A 157 15.29 16.72 7.80
C LEU A 157 16.05 18.00 8.16
N GLN A 158 16.52 18.78 7.17
CA GLN A 158 17.28 20.01 7.44
C GLN A 158 16.43 21.05 8.19
N SER A 159 15.15 21.19 7.82
CA SER A 159 14.22 22.07 8.52
C SER A 159 13.93 21.61 9.95
N LEU A 160 13.81 20.30 10.16
CA LEU A 160 13.63 19.68 11.48
C LEU A 160 14.85 19.97 12.37
N GLU A 161 16.06 19.70 11.88
CA GLU A 161 17.30 19.96 12.62
C GLU A 161 17.50 21.44 12.94
N LYS A 162 17.14 22.32 11.99
CA LYS A 162 17.18 23.77 12.21
C LYS A 162 16.20 24.20 13.30
N LEU A 163 14.98 23.64 13.32
CA LEU A 163 14.00 23.90 14.37
C LEU A 163 14.56 23.46 15.72
N LEU A 164 15.02 22.21 15.84
CA LEU A 164 15.57 21.66 17.09
C LEU A 164 16.81 22.40 17.59
N LYS A 165 17.63 22.95 16.70
CA LYS A 165 18.80 23.75 17.08
C LYS A 165 18.41 25.14 17.60
N LYS A 166 17.38 25.75 17.00
CA LYS A 166 16.95 27.13 17.29
C LYS A 166 16.03 27.22 18.50
N GLU A 167 15.06 26.31 18.60
CA GLU A 167 14.08 26.32 19.67
C GLU A 167 14.65 25.66 20.92
N LYS A 168 14.58 26.38 22.03
CA LYS A 168 15.04 25.92 23.36
C LYS A 168 13.88 25.41 24.20
N ARG A 169 12.67 25.90 23.95
CA ARG A 169 11.43 25.41 24.56
C ARG A 169 11.10 24.01 24.06
N GLY A 170 10.11 23.40 24.69
CA GLY A 170 9.61 22.09 24.28
C GLY A 170 9.12 22.09 22.84
N VAL A 171 9.52 21.09 22.06
CA VAL A 171 9.06 20.87 20.70
C VAL A 171 8.40 19.49 20.63
N MET A 172 7.11 19.43 20.35
CA MET A 172 6.44 18.19 20.00
C MET A 172 6.33 18.08 18.49
N ILE A 173 6.78 16.95 17.93
CA ILE A 173 6.72 16.71 16.48
C ILE A 173 5.80 15.52 16.20
N MET A 174 4.79 15.75 15.35
CA MET A 174 3.98 14.70 14.74
C MET A 174 4.63 14.17 13.48
N PHE A 175 5.00 12.89 13.50
CA PHE A 175 5.45 12.13 12.35
C PHE A 175 4.25 11.41 11.73
N TYR A 176 3.82 11.84 10.55
CA TYR A 176 2.57 11.38 9.92
C TYR A 176 2.74 11.00 8.45
N ALA A 177 1.70 10.37 7.90
CA ALA A 177 1.53 10.13 6.47
C ALA A 177 0.17 10.66 6.00
N PRO A 178 0.03 11.24 4.80
CA PRO A 178 -1.24 11.82 4.33
C PRO A 178 -2.38 10.80 4.22
N TRP A 179 -2.07 9.53 3.92
CA TRP A 179 -3.06 8.45 3.80
C TRP A 179 -3.48 7.83 5.15
N CYS A 180 -2.84 8.21 6.26
CA CYS A 180 -3.10 7.65 7.58
C CYS A 180 -4.41 8.18 8.17
N GLY A 181 -5.41 7.30 8.31
CA GLY A 181 -6.74 7.67 8.84
C GLY A 181 -6.71 8.19 10.29
N PHE A 182 -5.88 7.60 11.17
CA PHE A 182 -5.71 8.07 12.54
C PHE A 182 -5.09 9.48 12.60
N CYS A 183 -4.11 9.73 11.74
CA CYS A 183 -3.47 11.02 11.61
C CYS A 183 -4.49 12.08 11.20
N LYS A 184 -5.32 11.79 10.17
CA LYS A 184 -6.39 12.69 9.73
C LYS A 184 -7.37 13.04 10.85
N LYS A 185 -7.78 12.04 11.66
CA LYS A 185 -8.68 12.26 12.80
C LYS A 185 -8.05 13.14 13.90
N MET A 186 -6.73 13.05 14.07
CA MET A 186 -6.00 13.78 15.12
C MET A 186 -5.62 15.21 14.72
N LYS A 187 -5.54 15.53 13.42
CA LYS A 187 -5.13 16.86 12.94
C LYS A 187 -5.89 18.03 13.60
N PRO A 188 -7.22 18.00 13.78
CA PRO A 188 -7.95 19.12 14.37
C PRO A 188 -7.51 19.39 15.81
N ASP A 189 -7.56 18.36 16.66
CA ASP A 189 -7.10 18.43 18.06
C ASP A 189 -5.64 18.88 18.18
N TYR A 190 -4.76 18.38 17.31
CA TYR A 190 -3.34 18.76 17.31
C TYR A 190 -3.12 20.20 16.89
N SER A 191 -3.90 20.70 15.93
CA SER A 191 -3.79 22.09 15.46
C SER A 191 -4.32 23.07 16.50
N GLU A 192 -5.44 22.76 17.15
CA GLU A 192 -5.95 23.55 18.27
C GLU A 192 -4.99 23.53 19.47
N ALA A 193 -4.38 22.38 19.76
CA ALA A 193 -3.35 22.27 20.79
C ALA A 193 -2.12 23.13 20.45
N ALA A 194 -1.71 23.19 19.18
CA ALA A 194 -0.61 24.04 18.73
C ALA A 194 -0.89 25.53 18.97
N THR A 195 -2.13 25.97 18.70
CA THR A 195 -2.58 27.34 18.98
C THR A 195 -2.53 27.65 20.47
N GLU A 196 -3.05 26.77 21.33
CA GLU A 196 -3.06 27.00 22.79
C GLU A 196 -1.65 26.89 23.41
N ALA A 197 -0.80 26.00 22.88
CA ALA A 197 0.55 25.75 23.39
C ALA A 197 1.62 26.71 22.86
N LYS A 198 1.27 27.66 21.98
CA LYS A 198 2.22 28.54 21.25
C LYS A 198 3.20 29.32 22.14
N GLU A 199 2.72 29.78 23.29
CA GLU A 199 3.55 30.48 24.28
C GLU A 199 4.42 29.52 25.12
N ILE A 200 4.00 28.26 25.26
CA ILE A 200 4.65 27.24 26.08
C ILE A 200 5.76 26.51 25.30
N GLY A 201 5.50 26.21 24.03
CA GLY A 201 6.42 25.47 23.17
C GLY A 201 6.01 25.50 21.71
N VAL A 202 6.57 24.59 20.93
CA VAL A 202 6.29 24.47 19.49
C VAL A 202 5.70 23.10 19.20
N MET A 203 4.59 23.08 18.47
CA MET A 203 4.04 21.87 17.88
C MET A 203 4.33 21.89 16.38
N ALA A 204 4.92 20.82 15.88
CA ALA A 204 5.40 20.71 14.51
C ALA A 204 4.94 19.40 13.88
N ALA A 205 4.91 19.35 12.56
CA ALA A 205 4.50 18.17 11.82
C ALA A 205 5.42 17.90 10.64
N ILE A 206 5.75 16.62 10.41
CA ILE A 206 6.56 16.18 9.27
C ILE A 206 5.89 15.01 8.55
N ASP A 207 5.72 15.17 7.24
CA ASP A 207 5.24 14.12 6.34
C ASP A 207 6.40 13.18 5.99
N ILE A 208 6.41 12.01 6.62
CA ILE A 208 7.45 10.99 6.41
C ILE A 208 7.08 9.97 5.33
N ASN A 209 5.96 10.17 4.62
CA ASN A 209 5.66 9.41 3.41
C ASN A 209 6.45 9.91 2.20
N ARG A 210 6.98 11.14 2.26
CA ARG A 210 7.78 11.71 1.17
C ARG A 210 9.13 10.99 1.04
N PRO A 211 9.58 10.64 -0.18
CA PRO A 211 10.85 9.93 -0.39
C PRO A 211 12.06 10.63 0.27
N GLU A 212 12.11 11.96 0.21
CA GLU A 212 13.16 12.77 0.83
C GLU A 212 13.21 12.65 2.37
N ASN A 213 12.10 12.25 2.99
CA ASN A 213 11.97 12.09 4.43
C ASN A 213 12.14 10.64 4.91
N ALA A 214 12.47 9.70 4.01
CA ALA A 214 12.77 8.32 4.40
C ALA A 214 13.87 8.21 5.46
N ILE A 215 14.88 9.08 5.40
CA ILE A 215 15.99 9.14 6.37
C ILE A 215 15.49 9.53 7.77
N VAL A 216 14.49 10.41 7.86
CA VAL A 216 13.87 10.83 9.13
C VAL A 216 13.24 9.63 9.83
N ARG A 217 12.53 8.78 9.07
CA ARG A 217 11.90 7.56 9.58
C ARG A 217 12.91 6.64 10.26
N THR A 218 14.05 6.40 9.61
CA THR A 218 15.11 5.56 10.18
C THR A 218 15.79 6.21 11.37
N LYS A 219 16.12 7.51 11.28
CA LYS A 219 16.83 8.26 12.33
C LYS A 219 16.05 8.29 13.65
N TYR A 220 14.73 8.45 13.59
CA TYR A 220 13.86 8.54 14.76
C TYR A 220 13.09 7.23 15.05
N ASN A 221 13.45 6.13 14.37
CA ASN A 221 12.83 4.80 14.54
C ASN A 221 11.29 4.82 14.46
N ILE A 222 10.73 5.47 13.44
CA ILE A 222 9.28 5.58 13.30
C ILE A 222 8.69 4.31 12.67
N THR A 223 8.01 3.52 13.50
CA THR A 223 7.41 2.23 13.12
C THR A 223 5.90 2.30 12.85
N GLY A 224 5.23 3.38 13.27
CA GLY A 224 3.80 3.59 13.09
C GLY A 224 3.40 5.06 12.91
N TYR A 225 2.16 5.30 12.51
CA TYR A 225 1.60 6.64 12.30
C TYR A 225 0.25 6.81 13.02
N PRO A 226 -0.03 7.97 13.65
CA PRO A 226 0.93 9.03 13.94
C PRO A 226 1.90 8.58 15.05
N THR A 227 3.16 9.05 14.98
CA THR A 227 4.09 8.97 16.12
C THR A 227 4.35 10.39 16.62
N LEU A 228 4.19 10.63 17.92
CA LEU A 228 4.49 11.92 18.54
C LEU A 228 5.78 11.82 19.36
N ILE A 229 6.76 12.69 19.09
CA ILE A 229 8.00 12.73 19.85
C ILE A 229 8.18 14.11 20.45
N TYR A 230 8.52 14.15 21.73
CA TYR A 230 8.85 15.36 22.45
C TYR A 230 10.36 15.56 22.52
N PHE A 231 10.77 16.77 22.17
CA PHE A 231 12.14 17.26 22.18
C PHE A 231 12.25 18.46 23.11
N GLU A 232 13.40 18.59 23.76
CA GLU A 232 13.70 19.73 24.60
C GLU A 232 15.20 19.99 24.52
N ASN A 233 15.57 21.27 24.38
CA ASN A 233 16.96 21.68 24.15
C ASN A 233 17.63 20.98 22.94
N GLY A 234 16.82 20.65 21.93
CA GLY A 234 17.27 19.97 20.70
C GLY A 234 17.53 18.46 20.85
N ALA A 235 17.35 17.90 22.04
CA ALA A 235 17.48 16.47 22.29
C ALA A 235 16.10 15.80 22.33
N GLN A 236 16.00 14.59 21.76
CA GLN A 236 14.83 13.74 21.93
C GLN A 236 14.73 13.32 23.40
N LYS A 237 13.59 13.58 24.04
CA LYS A 237 13.36 13.21 25.44
C LYS A 237 12.53 11.94 25.57
N MET A 238 11.39 11.90 24.86
CA MET A 238 10.45 10.79 24.96
C MET A 238 9.50 10.74 23.78
N VAL A 239 8.93 9.55 23.55
CA VAL A 239 7.76 9.36 22.68
C VAL A 239 6.52 9.65 23.54
N TYR A 240 5.58 10.43 23.02
CA TYR A 240 4.32 10.70 23.69
C TYR A 240 3.34 9.55 23.43
N GLU A 241 2.88 8.91 24.51
CA GLU A 241 1.96 7.77 24.49
C GLU A 241 0.62 8.08 25.17
N GLY A 242 0.36 9.36 25.48
CA GLY A 242 -0.89 9.80 26.10
C GLY A 242 -2.05 9.88 25.11
N ASP A 243 -3.22 10.29 25.61
CA ASP A 243 -4.42 10.49 24.79
C ASP A 243 -4.20 11.59 23.73
N ASN A 244 -4.80 11.39 22.56
CA ASN A 244 -4.61 12.26 21.40
C ASN A 244 -5.57 13.47 21.34
N THR A 245 -6.21 13.82 22.46
CA THR A 245 -7.14 14.96 22.53
C THR A 245 -6.40 16.27 22.76
N LYS A 246 -6.98 17.39 22.31
CA LYS A 246 -6.41 18.74 22.49
C LYS A 246 -5.94 18.99 23.92
N ASP A 247 -6.82 18.80 24.91
CA ASP A 247 -6.54 19.11 26.32
C ASP A 247 -5.37 18.31 26.87
N LYS A 248 -5.21 17.05 26.44
CA LYS A 248 -4.15 16.15 26.92
C LYS A 248 -2.80 16.50 26.29
N LEU A 249 -2.80 16.86 25.00
CA LEU A 249 -1.62 17.38 24.32
C LEU A 249 -1.14 18.69 24.96
N VAL A 250 -2.05 19.63 25.23
CA VAL A 250 -1.72 20.89 25.89
C VAL A 250 -1.23 20.67 27.32
N ALA A 251 -1.89 19.81 28.09
CA ALA A 251 -1.46 19.48 29.45
C ALA A 251 -0.03 18.89 29.46
N PHE A 252 0.28 18.01 28.51
CA PHE A 252 1.62 17.48 28.35
C PHE A 252 2.64 18.56 27.95
N MET A 253 2.29 19.47 27.04
CA MET A 253 3.18 20.58 26.67
C MET A 253 3.47 21.52 27.85
N LYS A 254 2.48 21.73 28.75
CA LYS A 254 2.63 22.52 29.98
C LYS A 254 3.54 21.83 31.00
N ASP A 255 3.48 20.51 31.08
CA ASP A 255 4.20 19.72 32.07
C ASP A 255 4.67 18.37 31.48
N PRO A 256 5.78 18.37 30.71
CA PRO A 256 6.27 17.24 29.94
C PRO A 256 6.99 16.24 30.86
N ARG A 257 6.21 15.52 31.66
CA ARG A 257 6.72 14.42 32.47
C ARG A 257 6.79 13.15 31.63
N PRO A 258 7.83 12.31 31.83
CA PRO A 258 7.76 10.93 31.38
C PRO A 258 6.44 10.35 31.90
N PRO A 259 5.75 9.48 31.14
CA PRO A 259 4.63 8.75 31.71
C PRO A 259 5.10 8.21 33.07
N PRO A 260 4.30 8.38 34.15
CA PRO A 260 4.61 7.73 35.42
C PRO A 260 4.99 6.31 35.05
N ARG A 261 6.16 5.80 35.52
CA ARG A 261 6.52 4.40 35.27
C ARG A 261 5.25 3.63 35.58
N ALA A 262 4.62 3.09 34.54
CA ALA A 262 3.38 2.38 34.73
C ALA A 262 3.78 1.29 35.70
N VAL A 263 3.23 1.33 36.91
CA VAL A 263 3.19 0.10 37.69
C VAL A 263 2.53 -0.86 36.71
N PRO A 264 3.24 -1.91 36.27
CA PRO A 264 2.65 -2.85 35.33
C PRO A 264 1.27 -3.20 35.90
N PRO A 265 0.21 -3.21 35.08
CA PRO A 265 -1.07 -3.70 35.57
C PRO A 265 -0.81 -5.03 36.28
N PRO A 266 -1.50 -5.30 37.41
CA PRO A 266 -1.31 -6.53 38.16
C PRO A 266 -1.29 -7.70 37.18
N GLU A 267 -0.33 -8.60 37.36
CA GLU A 267 -0.24 -9.74 36.46
C GLU A 267 -1.50 -10.58 36.63
N TRP A 268 -1.94 -11.26 35.58
CA TRP A 268 -3.14 -12.10 35.69
C TRP A 268 -2.99 -13.15 36.82
N ALA A 269 -1.76 -13.63 37.06
CA ALA A 269 -1.45 -14.53 38.16
C ALA A 269 -1.61 -13.92 39.56
N ASP A 270 -1.62 -12.59 39.67
CA ASP A 270 -1.78 -11.84 40.93
C ASP A 270 -3.25 -11.40 41.15
N GLU A 271 -4.13 -11.62 40.17
CA GLU A 271 -5.56 -11.31 40.28
C GLU A 271 -6.33 -12.48 40.90
N GLU A 272 -7.39 -12.18 41.65
CA GLU A 272 -8.28 -13.22 42.19
C GLU A 272 -9.07 -13.88 41.04
N SER A 273 -8.70 -15.12 40.71
CA SER A 273 -9.38 -15.96 39.71
C SER A 273 -9.33 -17.43 40.11
N ASP A 274 -10.29 -18.21 39.60
CA ASP A 274 -10.29 -19.68 39.71
C ASP A 274 -9.37 -20.35 38.69
N VAL A 275 -8.73 -19.58 37.81
CA VAL A 275 -7.72 -20.07 36.85
C VAL A 275 -6.40 -20.33 37.57
N VAL A 276 -5.87 -21.55 37.41
CA VAL A 276 -4.59 -21.91 38.02
C VAL A 276 -3.42 -21.47 37.13
N HIS A 277 -2.54 -20.63 37.67
CA HIS A 277 -1.34 -20.19 36.96
C HIS A 277 -0.19 -21.19 37.14
N LEU A 278 0.23 -21.82 36.05
CA LEU A 278 1.28 -22.84 36.04
C LEU A 278 2.61 -22.26 35.58
N LYS A 279 3.68 -22.74 36.21
CA LYS A 279 5.08 -22.42 35.90
C LYS A 279 5.80 -23.72 35.53
N THR A 280 7.01 -23.62 35.00
CA THR A 280 7.80 -24.83 34.60
C THR A 280 7.93 -25.85 35.74
N ASP A 281 8.08 -25.40 36.99
CA ASP A 281 8.25 -26.23 38.18
C ASP A 281 6.93 -26.84 38.71
N THR A 282 5.79 -26.16 38.54
CA THR A 282 4.48 -26.65 39.02
C THR A 282 3.67 -27.41 37.96
N PHE A 283 4.04 -27.29 36.67
CA PHE A 283 3.23 -27.80 35.57
C PHE A 283 3.02 -29.31 35.62
N SER A 284 4.09 -30.10 35.74
CA SER A 284 4.01 -31.57 35.66
C SER A 284 3.15 -32.16 36.77
N GLU A 285 3.44 -31.79 38.02
CA GLU A 285 2.67 -32.27 39.18
C GLU A 285 1.19 -31.88 39.09
N PHE A 286 0.90 -30.65 38.63
CA PHE A 286 -0.47 -30.19 38.50
C PHE A 286 -1.24 -31.00 37.45
N ILE A 287 -0.64 -31.27 36.29
CA ILE A 287 -1.29 -32.03 35.22
C ILE A 287 -1.48 -33.49 35.60
N GLU A 288 -0.54 -34.09 36.34
CA GLU A 288 -0.67 -35.47 36.85
C GLU A 288 -1.81 -35.62 37.86
N ASN A 289 -1.99 -34.62 38.73
CA ASN A 289 -3.01 -34.65 39.78
C ASN A 289 -4.43 -34.25 39.31
N ASN A 290 -4.56 -33.70 38.10
CA ASN A 290 -5.84 -33.25 37.56
C ASN A 290 -6.16 -33.98 36.26
N PRO A 291 -7.18 -34.86 36.22
CA PRO A 291 -7.41 -35.76 35.09
C PRO A 291 -7.94 -35.05 33.84
N SER A 292 -8.45 -33.83 33.95
CA SER A 292 -8.99 -33.05 32.83
C SER A 292 -8.62 -31.58 33.02
N VAL A 293 -7.64 -31.11 32.25
CA VAL A 293 -7.11 -29.75 32.35
C VAL A 293 -7.06 -29.10 30.98
N LEU A 294 -7.59 -27.89 30.89
CA LEU A 294 -7.41 -27.04 29.73
C LEU A 294 -6.38 -25.97 30.08
N VAL A 295 -5.30 -25.87 29.30
CA VAL A 295 -4.21 -24.92 29.55
C VAL A 295 -4.16 -23.86 28.46
N MET A 296 -4.29 -22.60 28.83
CA MET A 296 -4.09 -21.44 27.95
C MET A 296 -2.65 -20.91 28.02
N PHE A 297 -1.92 -21.03 26.93
CA PHE A 297 -0.64 -20.37 26.72
C PHE A 297 -0.87 -18.97 26.16
N TYR A 298 -0.49 -17.94 26.91
CA TYR A 298 -0.79 -16.55 26.60
C TYR A 298 0.43 -15.64 26.67
N ALA A 299 0.28 -14.42 26.17
CA ALA A 299 1.22 -13.34 26.35
C ALA A 299 0.47 -12.07 26.83
N PRO A 300 0.99 -11.33 27.82
CA PRO A 300 0.28 -10.21 28.45
C PRO A 300 0.00 -9.05 27.49
N TRP A 301 0.82 -8.88 26.44
CA TRP A 301 0.64 -7.86 25.41
C TRP A 301 -0.31 -8.29 24.27
N CYS A 302 -0.74 -9.55 24.21
CA CYS A 302 -1.56 -10.04 23.11
C CYS A 302 -3.04 -9.61 23.27
N GLY A 303 -3.53 -8.78 22.37
CA GLY A 303 -4.92 -8.29 22.39
C GLY A 303 -5.98 -9.40 22.34
N HIS A 304 -5.71 -10.52 21.65
CA HIS A 304 -6.58 -11.69 21.64
C HIS A 304 -6.60 -12.44 22.98
N CYS A 305 -5.49 -12.43 23.73
CA CYS A 305 -5.44 -13.00 25.08
C CYS A 305 -6.22 -12.12 26.05
N LYS A 306 -6.01 -10.80 25.98
CA LYS A 306 -6.73 -9.82 26.82
C LYS A 306 -8.25 -9.94 26.67
N LYS A 307 -8.75 -10.17 25.44
CA LYS A 307 -10.18 -10.37 25.17
C LYS A 307 -10.71 -11.71 25.70
N LEU A 308 -9.89 -12.76 25.66
CA LEU A 308 -10.30 -14.11 26.10
C LEU A 308 -10.25 -14.27 27.62
N LYS A 309 -9.31 -13.60 28.29
CA LYS A 309 -9.13 -13.65 29.74
C LYS A 309 -10.45 -13.62 30.55
N PRO A 310 -11.34 -12.63 30.41
CA PRO A 310 -12.58 -12.58 31.20
C PRO A 310 -13.52 -13.77 30.93
N GLU A 311 -13.58 -14.25 29.68
CA GLU A 311 -14.37 -15.45 29.33
C GLU A 311 -13.74 -16.73 29.91
N TYR A 312 -12.42 -16.78 29.99
CA TYR A 312 -11.66 -17.88 30.57
C TYR A 312 -11.84 -17.94 32.09
N ASP A 313 -11.75 -16.80 32.78
CA ASP A 313 -12.00 -16.69 34.22
C ASP A 313 -13.43 -17.13 34.57
N LYS A 314 -14.43 -16.61 33.83
CA LYS A 314 -15.85 -16.98 34.01
C LYS A 314 -16.09 -18.48 33.81
N ALA A 315 -15.45 -19.09 32.80
CA ALA A 315 -15.54 -20.52 32.57
C ALA A 315 -14.87 -21.32 33.71
N ALA A 316 -13.74 -20.85 34.25
CA ALA A 316 -13.04 -21.52 35.35
C ALA A 316 -13.93 -21.61 36.60
N THR A 317 -14.59 -20.51 36.98
CA THR A 317 -15.54 -20.48 38.09
C THR A 317 -16.69 -21.46 37.87
N THR A 318 -17.29 -21.45 36.67
CA THR A 318 -18.40 -22.35 36.33
C THR A 318 -17.97 -23.82 36.41
N LEU A 319 -16.78 -24.16 35.93
CA LEU A 319 -16.27 -25.54 35.94
C LEU A 319 -15.90 -26.02 37.34
N LYS A 320 -15.39 -25.12 38.19
CA LYS A 320 -15.12 -25.40 39.61
C LYS A 320 -16.41 -25.74 40.36
N GLU A 321 -17.49 -24.97 40.15
CA GLU A 321 -18.81 -25.23 40.74
C GLU A 321 -19.39 -26.57 40.28
N LEU A 322 -19.26 -26.88 38.99
CA LEU A 322 -19.76 -28.12 38.39
C LEU A 322 -18.85 -29.34 38.66
N LYS A 323 -17.64 -29.13 39.17
CA LYS A 323 -16.58 -30.15 39.34
C LYS A 323 -16.22 -30.86 38.03
N LEU A 324 -16.10 -30.09 36.94
CA LEU A 324 -15.85 -30.61 35.59
C LEU A 324 -14.49 -30.15 35.05
N GLY A 325 -13.42 -30.66 35.65
CA GLY A 325 -12.04 -30.33 35.24
C GLY A 325 -11.60 -28.93 35.66
N VAL A 326 -10.39 -28.56 35.24
CA VAL A 326 -9.74 -27.31 35.67
C VAL A 326 -9.22 -26.51 34.49
N LEU A 327 -9.34 -25.18 34.57
CA LEU A 327 -8.70 -24.26 33.64
C LEU A 327 -7.40 -23.74 34.25
N ALA A 328 -6.34 -23.75 33.44
CA ALA A 328 -5.02 -23.28 33.83
C ALA A 328 -4.44 -22.33 32.79
N ALA A 329 -3.53 -21.46 33.20
CA ALA A 329 -2.88 -20.50 32.33
C ALA A 329 -1.35 -20.52 32.51
N VAL A 330 -0.63 -20.37 31.40
CA VAL A 330 0.84 -20.27 31.37
C VAL A 330 1.21 -18.99 30.64
N ASP A 331 1.94 -18.10 31.31
CA ASP A 331 2.56 -16.96 30.64
C ASP A 331 3.77 -17.46 29.82
N ALA A 332 3.54 -17.67 28.54
CA ALA A 332 4.55 -18.19 27.63
C ALA A 332 5.72 -17.21 27.40
N THR A 333 5.58 -15.94 27.80
CA THR A 333 6.68 -14.96 27.76
C THR A 333 7.65 -15.12 28.93
N LYS A 334 7.20 -15.73 30.03
CA LYS A 334 8.02 -16.07 31.20
C LYS A 334 8.46 -17.52 31.23
N GLU A 335 7.67 -18.41 30.62
CA GLU A 335 7.90 -19.86 30.58
C GLU A 335 8.21 -20.36 29.15
N PRO A 336 9.29 -19.88 28.49
CA PRO A 336 9.60 -20.23 27.10
C PRO A 336 9.91 -21.72 26.90
N SER A 337 10.39 -22.40 27.94
CA SER A 337 10.62 -23.86 27.99
C SER A 337 9.33 -24.64 27.80
N LEU A 338 8.26 -24.30 28.54
CA LEU A 338 6.95 -24.91 28.39
C LEU A 338 6.33 -24.60 27.02
N ALA A 339 6.43 -23.33 26.58
CA ALA A 339 5.93 -22.92 25.27
C ALA A 339 6.60 -23.73 24.14
N SER A 340 7.91 -23.93 24.22
CA SER A 340 8.68 -24.73 23.26
C SER A 340 8.32 -26.21 23.32
N LYS A 341 8.24 -26.80 24.53
CA LYS A 341 7.87 -28.20 24.75
C LYS A 341 6.55 -28.56 24.08
N PHE A 342 5.57 -27.66 24.17
CA PHE A 342 4.24 -27.85 23.59
C PHE A 342 4.06 -27.19 22.21
N LYS A 343 5.14 -26.74 21.55
CA LYS A 343 5.12 -26.17 20.19
C LYS A 343 4.13 -25.01 20.04
N VAL A 344 4.09 -24.09 21.00
CA VAL A 344 3.25 -22.88 20.94
C VAL A 344 3.85 -21.90 19.93
N THR A 345 3.16 -21.68 18.82
CA THR A 345 3.62 -20.79 17.72
C THR A 345 2.86 -19.47 17.65
N GLY A 346 1.81 -19.29 18.47
CA GLY A 346 0.99 -18.09 18.50
C GLY A 346 0.14 -18.01 19.77
N TYR A 347 -0.48 -16.84 19.99
CA TYR A 347 -1.24 -16.57 21.22
C TYR A 347 -2.67 -16.07 20.94
N PRO A 348 -3.65 -16.49 21.75
CA PRO A 348 -3.56 -17.58 22.72
C PRO A 348 -3.53 -18.95 22.01
N THR A 349 -2.82 -19.91 22.59
CA THR A 349 -2.92 -21.33 22.23
C THR A 349 -3.49 -22.09 23.41
N ILE A 350 -4.55 -22.86 23.20
CA ILE A 350 -5.22 -23.64 24.24
C ILE A 350 -4.99 -25.12 23.95
N LYS A 351 -4.55 -25.85 24.97
CA LYS A 351 -4.19 -27.27 24.88
C LYS A 351 -4.96 -28.05 25.93
N TYR A 352 -5.51 -29.20 25.53
CA TYR A 352 -6.21 -30.09 26.43
C TYR A 352 -5.27 -31.19 26.93
N PHE A 353 -5.32 -31.43 28.23
CA PHE A 353 -4.57 -32.46 28.94
C PHE A 353 -5.55 -33.40 29.62
N GLU A 354 -5.31 -34.69 29.44
CA GLU A 354 -6.15 -35.76 29.96
C GLU A 354 -5.26 -36.80 30.62
N ALA A 355 -5.63 -37.20 31.84
CA ALA A 355 -4.96 -38.24 32.62
C ALA A 355 -3.42 -38.06 32.70
N GLY A 356 -2.95 -36.84 32.97
CA GLY A 356 -1.52 -36.55 33.11
C GLY A 356 -0.75 -36.33 31.81
N ALA A 357 -1.40 -36.43 30.64
CA ALA A 357 -0.74 -36.32 29.34
C ALA A 357 -1.36 -35.22 28.46
N PHE A 358 -0.56 -34.67 27.54
CA PHE A 358 -1.08 -33.82 26.48
C PHE A 358 -1.92 -34.66 25.52
N ALA A 359 -3.18 -34.28 25.33
CA ALA A 359 -4.10 -34.98 24.43
C ALA A 359 -4.06 -34.36 23.03
N TYR A 360 -4.52 -33.11 22.90
CA TYR A 360 -4.59 -32.41 21.61
C TYR A 360 -4.78 -30.89 21.77
N ASP A 361 -4.52 -30.17 20.69
CA ASP A 361 -4.85 -28.75 20.58
C ASP A 361 -6.37 -28.58 20.45
N THR A 362 -6.93 -27.62 21.18
CA THR A 362 -8.37 -27.38 21.11
C THR A 362 -8.72 -26.48 19.93
N PRO A 363 -9.96 -26.55 19.41
CA PRO A 363 -10.47 -25.54 18.49
C PRO A 363 -10.37 -24.13 19.11
N SER A 364 -10.59 -23.09 18.31
CA SER A 364 -10.59 -21.71 18.81
C SER A 364 -11.78 -21.45 19.75
N LEU A 365 -11.63 -21.85 21.02
CA LEU A 365 -12.56 -21.59 22.11
C LEU A 365 -12.33 -20.14 22.59
N ARG A 366 -13.33 -19.28 22.38
CA ARG A 366 -13.23 -17.83 22.64
C ARG A 366 -14.30 -17.29 23.58
N ASP A 367 -15.13 -18.17 24.10
CA ASP A 367 -16.39 -17.87 24.76
C ASP A 367 -16.56 -18.82 25.95
N SER A 368 -17.05 -18.30 27.07
CA SER A 368 -17.19 -19.05 28.32
C SER A 368 -18.09 -20.28 28.17
N ASP A 369 -19.23 -20.17 27.49
CA ASP A 369 -20.16 -21.29 27.32
C ASP A 369 -19.53 -22.40 26.46
N LYS A 370 -18.75 -22.02 25.45
CA LYS A 370 -18.01 -22.98 24.61
C LYS A 370 -16.88 -23.67 25.38
N LEU A 371 -16.18 -22.97 26.26
CA LEU A 371 -15.15 -23.57 27.13
C LEU A 371 -15.80 -24.58 28.08
N VAL A 372 -16.92 -24.23 28.69
CA VAL A 372 -17.67 -25.13 29.59
C VAL A 372 -18.23 -26.33 28.83
N ALA A 373 -18.82 -26.13 27.66
CA ALA A 373 -19.35 -27.19 26.82
C ALA A 373 -18.26 -28.17 26.36
N PHE A 374 -17.07 -27.65 26.00
CA PHE A 374 -15.91 -28.47 25.67
C PHE A 374 -15.49 -29.34 26.87
N MET A 375 -15.35 -28.75 28.06
CA MET A 375 -14.93 -29.51 29.26
C MET A 375 -15.98 -30.52 29.75
N ARG A 376 -17.26 -30.33 29.42
CA ARG A 376 -18.32 -31.34 29.67
C ARG A 376 -18.17 -32.60 28.82
N SER A 377 -17.66 -32.47 27.59
CA SER A 377 -17.47 -33.59 26.66
C SER A 377 -16.26 -33.31 25.76
N PRO A 378 -15.04 -33.50 26.29
CA PRO A 378 -13.82 -33.25 25.53
C PRO A 378 -13.74 -34.23 24.36
N GLN A 379 -13.66 -33.68 23.15
CA GLN A 379 -13.46 -34.48 21.94
C GLN A 379 -12.31 -33.89 21.13
N GLN A 380 -11.47 -34.78 20.61
CA GLN A 380 -10.44 -34.37 19.67
C GLN A 380 -11.13 -33.76 18.45
N PRO A 381 -10.80 -32.52 18.06
CA PRO A 381 -11.33 -31.97 16.81
C PRO A 381 -10.96 -32.94 15.68
N PRO A 382 -11.86 -33.14 14.69
CA PRO A 382 -11.53 -33.99 13.56
C PRO A 382 -10.21 -33.50 12.95
N PRO A 383 -9.32 -34.42 12.52
CA PRO A 383 -8.08 -34.02 11.90
C PRO A 383 -8.40 -33.06 10.74
N PRO A 384 -7.59 -32.00 10.54
CA PRO A 384 -7.79 -31.14 9.38
C PRO A 384 -7.88 -32.01 8.13
N PRO A 385 -8.75 -31.69 7.17
CA PRO A 385 -8.79 -32.43 5.93
C PRO A 385 -7.38 -32.47 5.34
N PRO A 386 -6.98 -33.57 4.67
CA PRO A 386 -5.71 -33.61 3.97
C PRO A 386 -5.58 -32.36 3.10
N PRO A 387 -4.38 -31.78 2.96
CA PRO A 387 -4.18 -30.65 2.08
C PRO A 387 -4.85 -30.95 0.74
N ASP A 388 -5.69 -30.02 0.26
CA ASP A 388 -6.33 -30.18 -1.05
C ASP A 388 -5.24 -30.54 -2.05
N ALA A 389 -5.48 -31.56 -2.89
CA ALA A 389 -4.57 -31.91 -3.97
C ALA A 389 -4.22 -30.65 -4.74
N ASP A 390 -2.96 -30.50 -5.16
CA ASP A 390 -2.54 -29.31 -5.89
C ASP A 390 -3.49 -29.10 -7.07
N TRP A 391 -3.87 -27.84 -7.31
CA TRP A 391 -4.72 -27.55 -8.45
C TRP A 391 -4.09 -28.04 -9.76
N ALA A 392 -2.76 -27.99 -9.87
CA ALA A 392 -2.04 -28.53 -11.03
C ALA A 392 -2.23 -30.04 -11.23
N ASP A 393 -2.52 -30.79 -10.17
CA ASP A 393 -2.73 -32.24 -10.21
C ASP A 393 -4.22 -32.59 -10.46
N GLN A 394 -5.12 -31.61 -10.44
CA GLN A 394 -6.55 -31.81 -10.69
C GLN A 394 -6.85 -31.73 -12.20
N PRO A 395 -7.62 -32.68 -12.77
CA PRO A 395 -7.94 -32.65 -14.19
C PRO A 395 -8.77 -31.40 -14.53
N SER A 396 -8.24 -30.55 -15.40
CA SER A 396 -8.95 -29.37 -15.93
C SER A 396 -8.33 -28.91 -17.25
N ASP A 397 -9.09 -28.12 -18.02
CA ASP A 397 -8.61 -27.44 -19.24
C ASP A 397 -7.77 -26.19 -18.95
N VAL A 398 -7.51 -25.89 -17.67
CA VAL A 398 -6.63 -24.79 -17.27
C VAL A 398 -5.18 -25.23 -17.46
N LEU A 399 -4.42 -24.45 -18.23
CA LEU A 399 -3.02 -24.74 -18.47
C LEU A 399 -2.16 -24.25 -17.30
N HIS A 400 -1.59 -25.18 -16.53
CA HIS A 400 -0.70 -24.83 -15.43
C HIS A 400 0.69 -24.44 -15.96
N LEU A 401 1.07 -23.20 -15.71
CA LEU A 401 2.28 -22.58 -16.23
C LEU A 401 3.35 -22.47 -15.12
N SER A 402 4.55 -22.88 -15.46
CA SER A 402 5.80 -22.77 -14.68
C SER A 402 6.82 -21.94 -15.45
N LEU A 403 7.94 -21.57 -14.81
CA LEU A 403 9.02 -20.85 -15.49
C LEU A 403 9.51 -21.55 -16.77
N ASP A 404 9.45 -22.88 -16.81
CA ASP A 404 9.95 -23.70 -17.93
C ASP A 404 8.98 -23.74 -19.12
N ASN A 405 7.67 -23.83 -18.86
CA ASN A 405 6.67 -24.00 -19.93
C ASN A 405 5.91 -22.70 -20.28
N TYR A 406 6.03 -21.64 -19.46
CA TYR A 406 5.26 -20.41 -19.60
C TYR A 406 5.39 -19.78 -21.00
N LYS A 407 6.62 -19.54 -21.44
CA LYS A 407 6.88 -18.95 -22.76
C LYS A 407 6.46 -19.87 -23.92
N PRO A 408 6.91 -21.14 -24.01
CA PRO A 408 6.57 -21.98 -25.15
C PRO A 408 5.05 -22.21 -25.27
N GLU A 409 4.34 -22.38 -24.16
CA GLU A 409 2.90 -22.60 -24.19
C GLU A 409 2.11 -21.35 -24.62
N LEU A 410 2.45 -20.17 -24.08
CA LEU A 410 1.78 -18.93 -24.48
C LEU A 410 2.03 -18.57 -25.96
N ARG A 411 3.17 -18.97 -26.53
CA ARG A 411 3.45 -18.77 -27.96
C ARG A 411 2.58 -19.62 -28.88
N ARG A 412 2.05 -20.74 -28.40
CA ARG A 412 1.16 -21.63 -29.17
C ARG A 412 -0.27 -21.11 -29.23
N LYS A 413 -0.60 -20.12 -28.40
CA LYS A 413 -1.95 -19.62 -28.22
C LYS A 413 -2.00 -18.16 -28.63
N ARG A 414 -2.97 -17.81 -29.48
CA ARG A 414 -3.11 -16.43 -29.96
C ARG A 414 -3.53 -15.51 -28.82
N HIS A 415 -4.46 -15.98 -27.99
CA HIS A 415 -4.98 -15.26 -26.83
C HIS A 415 -4.85 -16.13 -25.59
N SER A 416 -4.27 -15.58 -24.53
CA SER A 416 -4.17 -16.28 -23.26
C SER A 416 -4.60 -15.39 -22.12
N LEU A 417 -5.41 -15.90 -21.21
CA LEU A 417 -5.72 -15.23 -19.95
C LEU A 417 -5.10 -16.04 -18.81
N VAL A 418 -4.16 -15.45 -18.08
CA VAL A 418 -3.40 -16.15 -17.03
C VAL A 418 -3.78 -15.63 -15.66
N MET A 419 -4.17 -16.54 -14.76
CA MET A 419 -4.43 -16.31 -13.35
C MET A 419 -3.17 -16.53 -12.51
N PHE A 420 -2.64 -15.48 -11.91
CA PHE A 420 -1.57 -15.54 -10.92
C PHE A 420 -2.18 -15.65 -9.52
N TYR A 421 -1.92 -16.75 -8.81
CA TYR A 421 -2.62 -17.09 -7.57
C TYR A 421 -1.70 -17.60 -6.47
N ALA A 422 -2.26 -17.74 -5.26
CA ALA A 422 -1.66 -18.48 -4.15
C ALA A 422 -2.70 -19.46 -3.57
N PRO A 423 -2.35 -20.71 -3.25
CA PRO A 423 -3.32 -21.73 -2.80
C PRO A 423 -4.08 -21.36 -1.52
N TRP A 424 -3.46 -20.58 -0.64
CA TRP A 424 -4.06 -20.12 0.62
C TRP A 424 -4.95 -18.88 0.47
N CYS A 425 -4.99 -18.24 -0.70
CA CYS A 425 -5.76 -17.02 -0.90
C CYS A 425 -7.26 -17.31 -1.09
N GLY A 426 -8.11 -16.80 -0.18
CA GLY A 426 -9.56 -16.99 -0.25
C GLY A 426 -10.20 -16.48 -1.54
N HIS A 427 -9.73 -15.33 -2.07
CA HIS A 427 -10.23 -14.81 -3.35
C HIS A 427 -9.83 -15.71 -4.54
N CYS A 428 -8.67 -16.37 -4.49
CA CYS A 428 -8.27 -17.36 -5.49
C CYS A 428 -9.13 -18.62 -5.42
N LYS A 429 -9.40 -19.11 -4.21
CA LYS A 429 -10.30 -20.26 -3.98
C LYS A 429 -11.69 -20.02 -4.55
N SER A 430 -12.21 -18.79 -4.41
CA SER A 430 -13.50 -18.41 -4.98
C SER A 430 -13.49 -18.29 -6.51
N ALA A 431 -12.40 -17.82 -7.13
CA ALA A 431 -12.31 -17.63 -8.57
C ALA A 431 -11.97 -18.93 -9.34
N LYS A 432 -11.24 -19.86 -8.71
CA LYS A 432 -10.83 -21.15 -9.30
C LYS A 432 -11.98 -21.91 -10.00
N PRO A 433 -13.14 -22.18 -9.38
CA PRO A 433 -14.20 -22.93 -10.06
C PRO A 433 -14.76 -22.21 -11.30
N GLU A 434 -14.91 -20.89 -11.25
CA GLU A 434 -15.33 -20.07 -12.39
C GLU A 434 -14.32 -20.11 -13.53
N PHE A 435 -13.04 -20.03 -13.19
CA PHE A 435 -11.93 -20.03 -14.14
C PHE A 435 -11.78 -21.40 -14.82
N VAL A 436 -11.93 -22.50 -14.08
CA VAL A 436 -11.96 -23.86 -14.63
C VAL A 436 -13.13 -24.04 -15.60
N ARG A 437 -14.34 -23.59 -15.24
CA ARG A 437 -15.51 -23.65 -16.13
C ARG A 437 -15.29 -22.86 -17.42
N ALA A 438 -14.75 -21.65 -17.31
CA ALA A 438 -14.41 -20.84 -18.48
C ALA A 438 -13.35 -21.50 -19.37
N ALA A 439 -12.35 -22.16 -18.79
CA ALA A 439 -11.32 -22.86 -19.54
C ALA A 439 -11.92 -24.03 -20.35
N ALA A 440 -12.80 -24.81 -19.73
CA ALA A 440 -13.52 -25.88 -20.39
C ALA A 440 -14.38 -25.37 -21.57
N GLU A 441 -15.12 -24.27 -21.39
CA GLU A 441 -15.91 -23.65 -22.47
C GLU A 441 -15.08 -23.06 -23.62
N LEU A 442 -13.79 -22.80 -23.39
CA LEU A 442 -12.88 -22.22 -24.39
C LEU A 442 -11.92 -23.25 -25.00
N SER A 443 -11.95 -24.50 -24.53
CA SER A 443 -11.07 -25.60 -24.96
C SER A 443 -11.11 -25.83 -26.49
N ASP A 444 -12.30 -25.74 -27.09
CA ASP A 444 -12.53 -25.94 -28.52
C ASP A 444 -11.94 -24.84 -29.43
N SER A 445 -11.63 -23.66 -28.88
CA SER A 445 -11.21 -22.48 -29.66
C SER A 445 -9.87 -22.70 -30.38
N GLY A 446 -9.02 -23.62 -29.89
CA GLY A 446 -7.67 -23.93 -30.39
C GLY A 446 -6.65 -22.79 -30.23
N ARG A 447 -7.10 -21.54 -30.43
CA ARG A 447 -6.38 -20.27 -30.43
C ARG A 447 -6.41 -19.56 -29.08
N MET A 448 -7.28 -19.97 -28.16
CA MET A 448 -7.44 -19.38 -26.84
C MET A 448 -7.01 -20.38 -25.75
N VAL A 449 -6.53 -19.86 -24.62
CA VAL A 449 -6.27 -20.67 -23.43
C VAL A 449 -6.47 -19.85 -22.15
N LEU A 450 -6.89 -20.52 -21.08
CA LEU A 450 -6.80 -20.00 -19.72
C LEU A 450 -5.65 -20.70 -19.00
N GLY A 451 -4.70 -19.93 -18.49
CA GLY A 451 -3.54 -20.43 -17.78
C GLY A 451 -3.55 -20.08 -16.29
N ALA A 452 -2.84 -20.84 -15.48
CA ALA A 452 -2.69 -20.57 -14.05
C ALA A 452 -1.22 -20.66 -13.63
N VAL A 453 -0.75 -19.71 -12.82
CA VAL A 453 0.60 -19.67 -12.24
C VAL A 453 0.48 -19.63 -10.72
N ASP A 454 1.04 -20.63 -10.04
CA ASP A 454 1.15 -20.63 -8.58
C ASP A 454 2.35 -19.79 -8.14
N CYS A 455 2.09 -18.60 -7.60
CA CYS A 455 3.13 -17.68 -7.16
C CYS A 455 3.85 -18.10 -5.88
N THR A 456 3.36 -19.13 -5.17
CA THR A 456 4.09 -19.72 -4.04
C THR A 456 5.21 -20.65 -4.51
N LYS A 457 5.13 -21.14 -5.75
CA LYS A 457 6.17 -21.94 -6.41
C LYS A 457 6.98 -21.10 -7.40
N GLU A 458 6.32 -20.25 -8.17
CA GLU A 458 6.88 -19.48 -9.29
C GLU A 458 7.08 -18.00 -8.95
N ALA A 459 7.68 -17.71 -7.79
CA ALA A 459 7.80 -16.36 -7.26
C ALA A 459 8.49 -15.37 -8.22
N SER A 460 9.53 -15.83 -8.93
CA SER A 460 10.27 -15.02 -9.92
C SER A 460 9.41 -14.63 -11.12
N LEU A 461 8.58 -15.56 -11.62
CA LEU A 461 7.67 -15.31 -12.74
C LEU A 461 6.59 -14.29 -12.34
N CYS A 462 6.01 -14.45 -11.14
CA CYS A 462 5.01 -13.50 -10.64
C CYS A 462 5.59 -12.11 -10.39
N LYS A 463 6.83 -12.03 -9.91
CA LYS A 463 7.55 -10.75 -9.74
C LYS A 463 7.82 -10.08 -11.09
N ALA A 464 8.24 -10.84 -12.10
CA ALA A 464 8.47 -10.32 -13.45
C ALA A 464 7.20 -9.69 -14.04
N HIS A 465 6.04 -10.26 -13.78
CA HIS A 465 4.76 -9.68 -14.20
C HIS A 465 4.18 -8.62 -13.23
N GLU A 466 4.96 -8.15 -12.26
CA GLU A 466 4.54 -7.14 -11.27
C GLU A 466 3.25 -7.53 -10.51
N VAL A 467 3.07 -8.81 -10.17
CA VAL A 467 1.92 -9.27 -9.38
C VAL A 467 2.06 -8.76 -7.94
N ARG A 468 1.18 -7.84 -7.53
CA ARG A 468 1.17 -7.22 -6.19
C ARG A 468 0.13 -7.80 -5.24
N GLY A 469 -0.77 -8.65 -5.74
CA GLY A 469 -1.84 -9.26 -4.97
C GLY A 469 -2.51 -10.41 -5.73
N TYR A 470 -3.29 -11.22 -5.02
CA TYR A 470 -3.90 -12.43 -5.57
C TYR A 470 -5.45 -12.42 -5.46
N PRO A 471 -6.16 -12.97 -6.46
CA PRO A 471 -5.67 -13.30 -7.79
C PRO A 471 -5.42 -12.04 -8.63
N THR A 472 -4.37 -12.08 -9.46
CA THR A 472 -4.16 -11.12 -10.55
C THR A 472 -4.38 -11.85 -11.87
N PHE A 473 -5.13 -11.26 -12.79
CA PHE A 473 -5.38 -11.83 -14.11
C PHE A 473 -4.71 -10.97 -15.16
N LYS A 474 -3.94 -11.58 -16.06
CA LYS A 474 -3.29 -10.87 -17.17
C LYS A 474 -3.62 -11.53 -18.49
N TYR A 475 -3.95 -10.72 -19.46
CA TYR A 475 -4.18 -11.11 -20.83
C TYR A 475 -2.90 -10.96 -21.64
N PHE A 476 -2.62 -11.95 -22.46
CA PHE A 476 -1.45 -12.04 -23.34
C PHE A 476 -1.91 -12.29 -24.77
N HIS A 477 -1.37 -11.53 -25.71
CA HIS A 477 -1.54 -11.79 -27.14
C HIS A 477 -0.19 -12.05 -27.80
N TYR A 478 -0.05 -13.22 -28.42
CA TYR A 478 1.24 -13.67 -28.93
C TYR A 478 1.77 -12.81 -30.08
N LEU A 479 0.97 -12.52 -31.11
CA LEU A 479 1.48 -11.95 -32.37
C LEU A 479 2.00 -10.52 -32.23
N ASN A 480 1.38 -9.72 -31.37
CA ASN A 480 1.79 -8.32 -31.14
C ASN A 480 2.45 -8.14 -29.76
N LYS A 481 2.70 -9.24 -29.04
CA LYS A 481 3.30 -9.26 -27.70
C LYS A 481 2.57 -8.41 -26.64
N ALA A 482 1.32 -8.04 -26.88
CA ALA A 482 0.58 -7.20 -25.96
C ALA A 482 0.27 -7.95 -24.65
N VAL A 483 0.59 -7.31 -23.53
CA VAL A 483 0.23 -7.74 -22.18
C VAL A 483 -0.66 -6.67 -21.55
N ALA A 484 -1.81 -7.07 -21.01
CA ALA A 484 -2.75 -6.18 -20.35
C ALA A 484 -3.32 -6.79 -19.07
N ASP A 485 -3.66 -5.97 -18.09
CA ASP A 485 -4.37 -6.42 -16.89
C ASP A 485 -5.85 -6.66 -17.20
N TYR A 486 -6.39 -7.77 -16.68
CA TYR A 486 -7.83 -8.04 -16.73
C TYR A 486 -8.49 -7.54 -15.44
N SER A 487 -9.37 -6.55 -15.59
CA SER A 487 -10.14 -5.95 -14.49
C SER A 487 -11.65 -6.24 -14.57
N GLY A 488 -12.06 -7.22 -15.39
CA GLY A 488 -13.46 -7.61 -15.54
C GLY A 488 -14.00 -8.45 -14.37
N GLY A 489 -15.26 -8.89 -14.50
CA GLY A 489 -15.90 -9.78 -13.52
C GLY A 489 -15.20 -11.14 -13.41
N ARG A 490 -15.43 -11.86 -12.31
CA ARG A 490 -14.72 -13.14 -12.04
C ARG A 490 -15.62 -14.36 -12.16
N THR A 491 -16.73 -14.24 -12.91
CA THR A 491 -17.59 -15.38 -13.25
C THR A 491 -17.13 -16.07 -14.53
N ALA A 492 -17.51 -17.33 -14.73
CA ALA A 492 -17.17 -18.07 -15.94
C ALA A 492 -17.58 -17.30 -17.21
N ASN A 493 -18.80 -16.75 -17.22
CA ASN A 493 -19.32 -15.98 -18.35
C ASN A 493 -18.51 -14.70 -18.61
N ASP A 494 -18.02 -14.02 -17.57
CA ASP A 494 -17.20 -12.81 -17.74
C ASP A 494 -15.86 -13.12 -18.42
N PHE A 495 -15.20 -14.21 -18.01
CA PHE A 495 -13.95 -14.67 -18.63
C PHE A 495 -14.17 -15.11 -20.08
N VAL A 496 -15.21 -15.92 -20.32
CA VAL A 496 -15.56 -16.41 -21.67
C VAL A 496 -15.90 -15.25 -22.59
N LYS A 497 -16.74 -14.32 -22.15
CA LYS A 497 -17.12 -13.12 -22.92
C LYS A 497 -15.89 -12.28 -23.26
N TYR A 498 -15.01 -12.06 -22.28
CA TYR A 498 -13.78 -11.30 -22.51
C TYR A 498 -12.88 -11.98 -23.54
N MET A 499 -12.68 -13.29 -23.43
CA MET A 499 -11.82 -14.05 -24.34
C MET A 499 -12.43 -14.17 -25.75
N ARG A 500 -13.74 -14.36 -25.88
CA ARG A 500 -14.43 -14.38 -27.19
C ARG A 500 -14.36 -13.03 -27.89
N ASN A 501 -14.35 -11.93 -27.13
CA ASN A 501 -14.19 -10.57 -27.66
C ASN A 501 -12.73 -10.09 -27.67
N ALA A 502 -11.74 -10.98 -27.52
CA ALA A 502 -10.35 -10.60 -27.33
C ALA A 502 -9.76 -9.78 -28.49
N GLU A 503 -10.22 -9.98 -29.73
CA GLU A 503 -9.78 -9.19 -30.89
C GLU A 503 -10.22 -7.73 -30.82
N ASP A 504 -11.46 -7.48 -30.39
CA ASP A 504 -11.96 -6.12 -30.26
C ASP A 504 -11.37 -5.44 -29.04
N ASN A 505 -11.21 -6.18 -27.93
CA ASN A 505 -10.48 -5.71 -26.77
C ASN A 505 -9.03 -5.36 -27.13
N LEU A 506 -8.38 -6.16 -28.00
CA LEU A 506 -7.02 -5.91 -28.48
C LEU A 506 -6.92 -4.63 -29.30
N LYS A 507 -7.89 -4.36 -30.18
CA LYS A 507 -7.93 -3.09 -30.95
C LYS A 507 -7.98 -1.89 -29.99
N THR A 508 -8.86 -1.93 -29.00
CA THR A 508 -8.95 -0.88 -27.97
C THR A 508 -7.66 -0.74 -27.18
N LEU A 509 -7.00 -1.86 -26.83
CA LEU A 509 -5.70 -1.84 -26.14
C LEU A 509 -4.59 -1.24 -27.01
N LEU A 510 -4.57 -1.52 -28.32
CA LEU A 510 -3.58 -0.99 -29.27
C LEU A 510 -3.77 0.51 -29.55
N ASP A 511 -5.00 1.00 -29.45
CA ASP A 511 -5.31 2.44 -29.55
C ASP A 511 -4.93 3.22 -28.27
N GLU A 512 -4.57 2.52 -27.18
CA GLU A 512 -4.13 3.08 -25.89
C GLU A 512 -2.71 2.60 -25.52
N PRO A 513 -1.64 3.12 -26.16
CA PRO A 513 -0.28 2.60 -26.04
C PRO A 513 0.32 2.65 -24.62
N GLU A 514 -0.26 3.43 -23.69
CA GLU A 514 0.15 3.47 -22.27
C GLU A 514 -0.19 2.16 -21.51
N LYS A 515 -1.08 1.31 -22.02
CA LYS A 515 -1.52 0.05 -21.38
C LYS A 515 -0.80 -1.19 -21.89
N ILE A 516 0.06 -1.07 -22.90
CA ILE A 516 0.81 -2.18 -23.48
C ILE A 516 2.20 -2.22 -22.87
N LYS A 517 2.53 -3.31 -22.18
CA LYS A 517 3.90 -3.64 -21.80
C LYS A 517 4.46 -4.65 -22.79
N ASP A 518 5.50 -4.28 -23.53
CA ASP A 518 6.23 -5.18 -24.44
C ASP A 518 7.07 -6.17 -23.64
N GLU A 519 6.49 -7.29 -23.18
CA GLU A 519 7.25 -8.31 -22.43
C GLU A 519 6.81 -9.75 -22.76
N LEU A 520 7.00 -10.17 -24.02
CA LEU A 520 6.94 -11.58 -24.45
C LEU A 520 8.22 -12.04 -25.18
#